data_AF-A0A2X3M4X6-F1
#
_entry.id   AF-A0A2X3M4X6-F1
#
_cell.length_a   1.000
_cell.length_b   1.000
_cell.length_c   1.000
_cell.angle_alpha   90.00
_cell.angle_beta   90.00
_cell.angle_gamma   90.00
#
_symmetry.space_group_name_H-M   'P 1'
#
loop_
_entity.id
_entity.type
_entity.pdbx_description
1 polymer ?
#
loop_
_entity_poly.entity_id
_entity_poly.type
_entity_poly.pdbx_seq_one_letter_code
_entity_poly.pdbx_strand_id
1 'polypeptide(L)' 'MKTFFRTVLFGSLMAVCANSYALSESEAEDMADLTAVFVFLKNDCGYQNLPNGQIRRALVFFAQQNQWGSQ' A
#
# COMPACT_ATOMS: atom_id res chain seq x y z
N MET A 1 14.58 17.29 -34.66
CA MET A 1 15.20 17.08 -33.33
C MET A 1 14.18 17.09 -32.18
N LYS A 2 13.25 18.06 -32.09
CA LYS A 2 12.21 18.14 -31.03
C LYS A 2 11.36 16.86 -30.85
N THR A 3 10.95 16.23 -31.95
CA THR A 3 10.14 15.00 -31.93
C THR A 3 10.91 13.79 -31.41
N PHE A 4 12.15 13.59 -31.85
CA PHE A 4 13.01 12.49 -31.41
C PHE A 4 13.31 12.56 -29.90
N PHE A 5 13.61 13.76 -29.40
CA PHE A 5 13.81 13.99 -27.96
C PHE A 5 12.56 13.63 -27.15
N ARG A 6 11.37 13.98 -27.66
CA ARG A 6 10.09 13.65 -27.00
C ARG A 6 9.85 12.14 -26.96
N THR A 7 10.16 11.42 -28.03
CA THR A 7 9.97 9.96 -28.09
C THR A 7 10.92 9.23 -27.13
N VAL A 8 12.18 9.65 -27.07
CA VAL A 8 13.17 9.09 -26.12
C VAL A 8 12.77 9.39 -24.67
N LEU A 9 12.32 10.61 -24.38
CA LEU A 9 11.87 11.00 -23.05
C LEU A 9 10.66 10.19 -22.60
N PHE A 10 9.65 10.02 -23.46
CA PHE A 10 8.47 9.20 -23.14
C PHE A 10 8.80 7.72 -22.97
N GLY A 11 9.71 7.17 -23.78
CA GLY A 11 10.18 5.79 -23.63
C GLY A 11 10.90 5.58 -22.30
N SER A 12 11.76 6.52 -21.89
CA SER A 12 12.44 6.48 -20.60
C SER A 12 11.48 6.59 -19.41
N LEU A 13 10.43 7.40 -19.51
CA LEU A 13 9.43 7.53 -18.44
C LEU A 13 8.60 6.26 -18.28
N MET A 14 8.13 5.67 -19.38
CA MET A 14 7.37 4.41 -19.36
C MET A 14 8.17 3.25 -18.74
N ALA A 15 9.49 3.20 -18.95
CA ALA A 15 10.35 2.17 -18.37
C ALA A 15 10.46 2.23 -16.84
N VAL A 16 10.24 3.40 -16.22
CA VAL A 16 10.37 3.59 -14.76
C VAL A 16 9.04 3.40 -14.03
N CYS A 17 7.90 3.57 -14.72
CA CYS A 17 6.57 3.52 -14.12
C CYS A 17 5.95 2.11 -13.99
N ALA A 18 6.62 1.05 -14.46
CA ALA A 18 6.02 -0.27 -14.61
C ALA A 18 5.86 -1.09 -13.31
N ASN A 19 6.45 -0.66 -12.18
CA ASN A 19 6.56 -1.48 -10.98
C ASN A 19 5.51 -1.13 -9.92
N SER A 20 4.23 -1.21 -10.28
CA SER A 20 3.13 -1.12 -9.31
C SER A 20 2.23 -2.33 -9.45
N TYR A 21 2.18 -3.13 -8.38
CA TYR A 21 1.37 -4.32 -8.31
C TYR A 21 0.27 -4.12 -7.27
N ALA A 22 -0.93 -4.56 -7.62
CA ALA A 22 -2.02 -4.64 -6.68
C ALA A 22 -1.79 -5.84 -5.74
N LEU A 23 -2.36 -5.76 -4.55
CA LEU A 23 -2.46 -6.92 -3.66
C LEU A 23 -3.28 -8.01 -4.34
N SER A 24 -2.88 -9.26 -4.11
CA SER A 24 -3.74 -10.41 -4.37
C SER A 24 -4.98 -10.36 -3.48
N GLU A 25 -6.02 -11.10 -3.86
CA GLU A 25 -7.28 -11.15 -3.10
C GLU A 25 -7.05 -11.59 -1.65
N SER A 26 -6.23 -12.62 -1.43
CA SER A 26 -5.90 -13.10 -0.08
C SER A 26 -5.11 -12.08 0.75
N GLU A 27 -4.15 -11.38 0.15
CA GLU A 27 -3.40 -10.33 0.86
C GLU A 27 -4.31 -9.14 1.21
N ALA A 28 -5.25 -8.80 0.33
CA ALA A 28 -6.23 -7.75 0.58
C ALA A 28 -7.22 -8.15 1.68
N GLU A 29 -7.63 -9.42 1.73
CA GLU A 29 -8.49 -9.99 2.78
C GLU A 29 -7.79 -9.95 4.14
N ASP A 30 -6.56 -10.49 4.25
CA ASP A 30 -5.79 -10.47 5.49
C ASP A 30 -5.55 -9.02 5.99
N MET A 31 -5.34 -8.09 5.07
CA MET A 31 -5.18 -6.67 5.39
C MET A 31 -6.48 -6.04 5.91
N ALA A 32 -7.62 -6.43 5.35
CA ALA A 32 -8.93 -5.98 5.78
C ALA A 32 -9.26 -6.52 7.18
N ASP A 33 -8.99 -7.80 7.43
CA ASP A 33 -9.20 -8.45 8.72
C ASP A 33 -8.37 -7.80 9.83
N LEU A 34 -7.08 -7.55 9.56
CA LEU A 34 -6.22 -6.84 10.50
C LEU A 34 -6.74 -5.43 10.79
N THR A 35 -7.23 -4.74 9.77
CA THR A 35 -7.84 -3.41 9.93
C THR A 35 -9.11 -3.47 10.78
N ALA A 36 -9.96 -4.48 10.58
CA ALA A 36 -11.18 -4.68 11.35
C ALA A 36 -10.89 -4.87 12.84
N VAL A 37 -9.84 -5.61 13.19
CA VAL A 37 -9.39 -5.76 14.59
C VAL A 37 -9.05 -4.40 15.21
N PHE A 38 -8.29 -3.54 14.51
CA PHE A 38 -7.96 -2.21 15.05
C PHE A 38 -9.18 -1.31 15.21
N VAL A 39 -10.14 -1.38 14.28
CA VAL A 39 -11.40 -0.64 14.37
C VAL A 39 -12.21 -1.10 15.59
N PHE A 40 -12.34 -2.42 15.78
CA PHE A 40 -13.04 -3.01 16.92
C PHE A 40 -12.37 -2.64 18.25
N LEU A 41 -11.04 -2.74 18.34
CA LEU A 41 -10.32 -2.33 19.55
C LEU A 41 -10.59 -0.87 19.92
N LYS A 42 -10.58 0.02 18.90
CA LYS A 42 -10.78 1.44 19.10
C LYS A 42 -12.21 1.80 19.52
N ASN A 43 -13.20 1.18 18.88
CA ASN A 43 -14.61 1.57 19.05
C ASN A 43 -15.30 0.81 20.17
N ASP A 44 -14.97 -0.47 20.37
CA ASP A 44 -15.74 -1.38 21.21
C ASP A 44 -14.96 -1.89 22.43
N CYS A 45 -13.62 -1.87 22.39
CA CYS A 45 -12.79 -2.36 23.51
C CYS A 45 -12.15 -1.27 24.39
N GLY A 46 -12.50 0.00 24.17
CA GLY A 46 -12.02 1.12 25.01
C GLY A 46 -10.67 1.72 24.60
N TYR A 47 -10.11 1.35 23.45
CA TYR A 47 -8.85 1.93 22.94
C TYR A 47 -9.07 3.19 22.09
N GLN A 48 -9.93 4.09 22.55
CA GLN A 48 -10.36 5.29 21.80
C GLN A 48 -9.17 6.21 21.43
N ASN A 49 -8.14 6.21 22.28
CA ASN A 49 -6.93 7.02 22.13
C ASN A 49 -5.90 6.44 21.13
N LEU A 50 -6.15 5.26 20.54
CA LEU A 50 -5.30 4.73 19.47
C LEU A 50 -5.30 5.71 18.29
N PRO A 51 -4.17 6.33 17.92
CA PRO A 51 -4.15 7.32 16.87
C PRO A 51 -4.14 6.65 15.49
N ASN A 52 -5.06 7.06 14.62
CA ASN A 52 -5.25 6.46 13.28
C ASN A 52 -3.95 6.47 12.45
N GLY A 53 -3.10 7.49 12.63
CA GLY A 53 -1.81 7.58 11.96
C GLY A 53 -0.79 6.51 12.40
N GLN A 54 -0.86 6.01 13.64
CA GLN A 54 -0.02 4.88 14.07
C GLN A 54 -0.59 3.55 13.56
N ILE A 55 -1.91 3.37 13.60
CA ILE A 55 -2.58 2.18 13.02
C ILE A 55 -2.21 2.05 11.53
N ARG A 56 -2.33 3.14 10.75
CA ARG A 56 -1.98 3.13 9.32
C ARG A 56 -0.51 2.78 9.07
N ARG A 57 0.40 3.27 9.92
CA ARG A 57 1.83 2.94 9.79
C ARG A 57 2.13 1.49 10.16
N ALA A 58 1.50 0.97 11.22
CA ALA A 58 1.64 -0.43 11.61
C ALA A 58 1.12 -1.36 10.50
N LEU A 59 -0.01 -1.01 9.91
CA LEU A 59 -0.59 -1.69 8.75
C LEU A 59 0.37 -1.71 7.55
N VAL A 60 0.94 -0.56 7.16
CA VAL A 60 1.95 -0.49 6.08
C VAL A 60 3.20 -1.31 6.41
N PHE A 61 3.69 -1.22 7.64
CA PHE A 61 4.85 -1.98 8.10
C PHE A 61 4.61 -3.49 8.04
N PHE A 62 3.41 -3.94 8.43
CA PHE A 62 3.03 -5.34 8.37
C PHE A 62 2.99 -5.85 6.92
N ALA A 63 2.38 -5.10 6.00
CA ALA A 63 2.37 -5.45 4.58
C ALA A 63 3.80 -5.54 4.00
N GLN A 64 4.68 -4.60 4.36
CA GLN A 64 6.09 -4.63 3.96
C GLN A 64 6.84 -5.86 4.49
N GLN A 65 6.60 -6.22 5.75
CA GLN A 65 7.24 -7.39 6.38
C GLN A 65 6.82 -8.70 5.70
N ASN A 66 5.59 -8.77 5.19
CA ASN A 66 5.07 -9.92 4.45
C ASN A 66 5.31 -9.83 2.93
N GLN A 67 6.05 -8.81 2.45
CA GLN A 67 6.37 -8.59 1.04
C GLN A 67 5.14 -8.41 0.13
N TRP A 68 4.00 -8.00 0.70
CA TRP A 68 2.76 -7.80 -0.04
C TRP A 68 2.86 -6.62 -1.00
N GLY A 69 2.45 -6.82 -2.25
CA GLY A 69 2.51 -5.80 -3.31
C GLY A 69 3.90 -5.58 -3.93
N SER A 70 4.87 -6.46 -3.66
CA SER A 70 6.26 -6.34 -4.11
C SER A 70 6.69 -7.45 -5.09
N GLN A 71 5.75 -8.05 -5.82
CA GLN A 71 6.00 -9.13 -6.78
C GLN A 71 6.33 -8.61 -8.17
#